data_AF-A0A9N9C0K3-F1
#
_entry.id   AF-A0A9N9C0K3-F1
#
_cell.length_a   1.000
_cell.length_b   1.000
_cell.length_c   1.000
_cell.angle_alpha   90.00
_cell.angle_beta   90.00
_cell.angle_gamma   90.00
#
_symmetry.space_group_name_H-M   'P 1'
#
loop_
_entity.id
_entity.type
_entity.pdbx_description
1 polymer ?
#
loop_
_entity_poly.entity_id
_entity_poly.type
_entity_poly.pdbx_seq_one_letter_code
_entity_poly.pdbx_strand_id
1 'polypeptide(L)'
;MKIVIIPLVGQNTSGCGYSYLFDSEWCLDLHGFLSRDEFAARINEINKHIREFPLLSERVQTYFTYAFFGLLVITTAIFLPSLALTPLGIAHISINVAYFVGKKVIGNIARSRAEKFNNAVNGLFAQYNQRENSTANWNLVWRSVITHYTIKMKASLDGKIKGKATPNYAEHAEIVLEINDALSDLTAKTVRVNLASEVVSHSPHQIAVSTSTAYN
;
A
#
# COMPACT_ATOMS: atom_id res chain seq x y z
N MET A 1 18.13 7.83 15.72
CA MET A 1 17.48 6.76 14.92
C MET A 1 16.05 7.17 14.73
N LYS A 2 15.65 7.35 13.48
CA LYS A 2 14.31 7.83 13.09
C LYS A 2 13.60 6.70 12.34
N ILE A 3 12.28 6.63 12.46
CA ILE A 3 11.46 5.61 11.79
C ILE A 3 10.34 6.33 11.06
N VAL A 4 10.22 6.09 9.77
CA VAL A 4 9.12 6.59 8.94
C VAL A 4 8.25 5.41 8.53
N ILE A 5 6.94 5.52 8.78
CA ILE A 5 5.95 4.48 8.48
C ILE A 5 5.11 4.96 7.29
N ILE A 6 5.08 4.16 6.23
CA ILE A 6 4.31 4.46 5.02
C ILE A 6 3.23 3.37 4.88
N PRO A 7 1.95 3.70 5.15
CA PRO A 7 0.87 2.73 5.09
C PRO A 7 0.49 2.36 3.65
N LEU A 8 0.10 1.10 3.44
CA LEU A 8 -0.58 0.67 2.22
C LEU A 8 -2.06 1.03 2.29
N VAL A 9 -2.51 1.91 1.40
CA VAL A 9 -3.88 2.39 1.31
C VAL A 9 -4.58 1.76 0.11
N GLY A 10 -5.79 1.23 0.35
CA GLY A 10 -6.67 0.77 -0.71
C GLY A 10 -7.43 1.96 -1.31
N GLN A 11 -7.28 2.19 -2.61
CA GLN A 11 -8.10 3.14 -3.36
C GLN A 11 -9.21 2.41 -4.11
N ASN A 12 -10.43 2.94 -3.98
CA ASN A 12 -11.55 2.55 -4.82
C ASN A 12 -11.30 3.08 -6.22
N THR A 13 -11.00 2.21 -7.17
CA THR A 13 -10.99 2.59 -8.58
C THR A 13 -12.43 2.52 -9.10
N SER A 14 -12.79 3.39 -10.05
CA SER A 14 -14.10 3.34 -10.70
C SER A 14 -14.24 2.03 -11.48
N GLY A 15 -14.90 1.03 -10.86
CA GLY A 15 -15.02 -0.34 -11.33
C GLY A 15 -15.02 -1.32 -10.16
N CYS A 16 -15.27 -2.62 -10.38
CA CYS A 16 -15.21 -3.66 -9.34
C CYS A 16 -13.79 -3.94 -8.81
N GLY A 17 -12.85 -2.99 -8.95
CA GLY A 17 -11.44 -3.12 -8.62
C GLY A 17 -11.06 -2.38 -7.34
N TYR A 18 -10.11 -2.94 -6.61
CA TYR A 18 -9.36 -2.25 -5.56
C TYR A 18 -7.91 -2.18 -6.04
N SER A 19 -7.30 -0.99 -6.01
CA SER A 19 -5.85 -0.89 -6.15
C SER A 19 -5.25 -0.50 -4.82
N TYR A 20 -4.13 -1.12 -4.47
CA TYR A 20 -3.37 -0.78 -3.28
C TYR A 20 -2.16 0.06 -3.67
N LEU A 21 -1.91 1.14 -2.93
CA LEU A 21 -0.73 1.97 -3.09
C LEU A 21 -0.22 2.44 -1.73
N PHE A 22 1.09 2.58 -1.62
CA PHE A 22 1.73 3.21 -0.47
C PHE A 22 1.54 4.72 -0.59
N ASP A 23 0.96 5.31 0.45
CA ASP A 23 0.67 6.74 0.48
C ASP A 23 1.29 7.35 1.73
N SER A 24 2.20 8.30 1.54
CA SER A 24 2.80 9.08 2.60
C SER A 24 3.29 10.40 2.05
N GLU A 25 3.15 11.44 2.85
CA GLU A 25 3.78 12.73 2.59
C GLU A 25 5.21 12.72 3.10
N TRP A 26 6.04 13.58 2.52
CA TRP A 26 7.38 13.84 3.03
C TRP A 26 7.28 14.56 4.39
N CYS A 27 8.05 14.11 5.39
CA CYS A 27 8.07 14.68 6.73
C CYS A 27 9.47 15.19 7.13
N LEU A 28 9.53 16.01 8.19
CA LEU A 28 10.78 16.58 8.69
C LEU A 28 11.81 15.51 9.09
N ASP A 29 11.37 14.31 9.47
CA ASP A 29 12.26 13.21 9.84
C ASP A 29 13.12 12.70 8.66
N LEU A 30 12.68 12.97 7.42
CA LEU A 30 13.42 12.68 6.19
C LEU A 30 14.42 13.79 5.84
N HIS A 31 14.37 14.94 6.52
CA HIS A 31 15.23 16.08 6.23
C HIS A 31 16.72 15.74 6.43
N GLY A 32 17.53 16.04 5.42
CA GLY A 32 18.96 15.69 5.39
C GLY A 32 19.25 14.27 4.92
N PHE A 33 18.22 13.45 4.68
CA PHE A 33 18.35 12.09 4.15
C PHE A 33 17.77 11.97 2.74
N LEU A 34 16.49 12.30 2.56
CA LEU A 34 15.81 12.30 1.27
C LEU A 34 15.19 13.68 1.04
N SER A 35 15.45 14.25 -0.14
CA SER A 35 14.67 15.40 -0.59
C SER A 35 13.21 15.00 -0.83
N ARG A 36 12.32 16.01 -0.85
CA ARG A 36 10.90 15.79 -1.15
C ARG A 36 10.70 15.09 -2.51
N ASP A 37 11.50 15.46 -3.51
CA ASP A 37 11.41 14.91 -4.86
C ASP A 37 11.94 13.47 -4.92
N GLU A 38 13.05 13.17 -4.26
CA GLU A 38 13.58 11.80 -4.18
C GLU A 38 12.62 10.86 -3.45
N PHE A 39 12.05 11.31 -2.33
CA PHE A 39 11.06 10.52 -1.59
C PHE A 39 9.84 10.22 -2.47
N ALA A 40 9.27 11.24 -3.14
CA ALA A 40 8.15 11.07 -4.05
C ALA A 40 8.49 10.11 -5.21
N ALA A 41 9.70 10.22 -5.78
CA ALA A 41 10.17 9.32 -6.82
C ALA A 41 10.26 7.87 -6.35
N ARG A 42 10.78 7.63 -5.13
CA ARG A 42 10.86 6.29 -4.52
C ARG A 42 9.48 5.69 -4.28
N ILE A 43 8.56 6.45 -3.68
CA ILE A 43 7.18 5.98 -3.47
C ILE A 43 6.50 5.66 -4.80
N ASN A 44 6.71 6.48 -5.84
CA ASN A 44 6.19 6.23 -7.17
C ASN A 44 6.77 4.98 -7.83
N GLU A 45 8.07 4.73 -7.68
CA GLU A 45 8.75 3.53 -8.17
C GLU A 45 8.19 2.27 -7.49
N ILE A 46 8.08 2.29 -6.16
CA ILE A 46 7.47 1.21 -5.37
C ILE A 46 6.03 0.97 -5.83
N ASN A 47 5.23 2.04 -5.93
CA ASN A 47 3.83 1.97 -6.34
C ASN A 47 3.65 1.44 -7.76
N LYS A 48 4.55 1.78 -8.68
CA LYS A 48 4.56 1.22 -10.03
C LYS A 48 4.83 -0.28 -9.99
N HIS A 49 5.79 -0.72 -9.17
CA HIS A 49 6.17 -2.12 -9.06
C HIS A 49 5.05 -2.99 -8.47
N ILE A 50 4.39 -2.54 -7.40
CA ILE A 50 3.31 -3.32 -6.77
C ILE A 50 2.02 -3.38 -7.59
N ARG A 51 1.79 -2.45 -8.52
CA ARG A 51 0.62 -2.49 -9.42
C ARG A 51 0.62 -3.73 -10.31
N GLU A 52 1.79 -4.31 -10.59
CA GLU A 52 1.92 -5.56 -11.33
C GLU A 52 1.48 -6.78 -10.49
N PHE A 53 1.42 -6.63 -9.16
CA PHE A 53 1.11 -7.71 -8.21
C PHE A 53 -0.08 -7.32 -7.29
N PRO A 54 -1.30 -7.18 -7.82
CA PRO A 54 -2.44 -6.73 -7.04
C PRO A 54 -2.88 -7.75 -5.98
N LEU A 55 -2.95 -7.30 -4.73
CA LEU A 55 -3.53 -8.05 -3.62
C LEU A 55 -5.02 -8.28 -3.81
N LEU A 56 -5.54 -9.39 -3.29
CA LEU A 56 -6.97 -9.68 -3.31
C LEU A 56 -7.66 -9.01 -2.11
N SER A 57 -8.55 -8.04 -2.36
CA SER A 57 -9.34 -7.45 -1.30
C SER A 57 -10.35 -8.47 -0.73
N GLU A 58 -10.72 -8.31 0.55
CA GLU A 58 -11.71 -9.16 1.23
C GLU A 58 -13.06 -9.18 0.49
N ARG A 59 -13.45 -8.04 -0.09
CA ARG A 59 -14.67 -7.93 -0.91
C ARG A 59 -14.56 -8.80 -2.17
N VAL A 60 -13.42 -8.76 -2.86
CA VAL A 60 -13.18 -9.58 -4.05
C VAL A 60 -13.14 -11.06 -3.71
N GLN A 61 -12.54 -11.45 -2.58
CA GLN A 61 -12.58 -12.84 -2.09
C GLN A 61 -14.02 -13.30 -1.84
N THR A 62 -14.84 -12.43 -1.25
CA THR A 62 -16.25 -12.68 -0.98
C THR A 62 -17.04 -12.84 -2.29
N TYR A 63 -16.84 -11.96 -3.28
CA TYR A 63 -17.47 -12.08 -4.59
C TYR A 63 -17.06 -13.35 -5.33
N PHE A 64 -15.78 -13.71 -5.33
CA PHE A 64 -15.31 -14.97 -5.93
C PHE A 64 -15.94 -16.18 -5.25
N THR A 65 -16.12 -16.11 -3.93
CA THR A 65 -16.80 -17.16 -3.17
C THR A 65 -18.24 -17.28 -3.65
N TYR A 66 -18.99 -16.18 -3.70
CA TYR A 66 -20.37 -16.18 -4.19
C TYR A 66 -20.50 -16.57 -5.67
N ALA A 67 -19.57 -16.20 -6.53
CA ALA A 67 -19.55 -16.60 -7.94
C ALA A 67 -19.33 -18.11 -8.09
N PHE A 68 -18.37 -18.66 -7.35
CA PHE A 68 -18.14 -20.11 -7.28
C PHE A 68 -19.38 -20.85 -6.79
N PHE A 69 -20.09 -20.28 -5.80
CA PHE A 69 -21.36 -20.80 -5.32
C PHE A 69 -22.47 -20.78 -6.35
N GLY A 70 -22.68 -19.65 -7.02
CA GLY A 70 -23.67 -19.51 -8.07
C GLY A 70 -23.47 -20.56 -9.16
N LEU A 71 -22.22 -20.76 -9.58
CA LEU A 71 -21.87 -21.76 -10.59
C LEU A 71 -22.17 -23.19 -10.12
N LEU A 72 -21.91 -23.51 -8.84
CA LEU A 72 -22.18 -24.83 -8.29
C LEU A 72 -23.69 -25.13 -8.13
N VAL A 73 -24.49 -24.12 -7.77
CA VAL A 73 -25.95 -24.25 -7.72
C VAL A 73 -26.52 -24.48 -9.12
N ILE A 74 -26.01 -23.75 -10.12
CA ILE A 74 -26.43 -23.93 -11.52
C ILE A 74 -26.08 -25.34 -12.02
N THR A 75 -24.85 -25.82 -11.79
CA THR A 75 -24.47 -27.16 -12.23
C THR A 75 -25.28 -28.24 -11.52
N THR A 76 -25.46 -28.14 -10.20
CA THR A 76 -26.29 -29.11 -9.47
C THR A 76 -27.73 -29.11 -9.96
N ALA A 77 -28.35 -27.97 -10.26
CA ALA A 77 -29.70 -27.90 -10.82
C ALA A 77 -29.83 -28.57 -12.21
N ILE A 78 -28.79 -28.51 -13.05
CA ILE A 78 -28.77 -29.15 -14.38
C ILE A 78 -28.62 -30.67 -14.27
N PHE A 79 -27.79 -31.15 -13.34
CA PHE A 79 -27.43 -32.57 -13.24
C PHE A 79 -28.23 -33.36 -12.19
N LEU A 80 -28.99 -32.72 -11.29
CA LEU A 80 -29.83 -33.43 -10.30
C LEU A 80 -30.98 -34.27 -10.88
N PRO A 81 -31.68 -33.86 -11.96
CA PRO A 81 -32.83 -34.61 -12.48
C PRO A 81 -32.51 -36.05 -12.90
N SER A 82 -31.25 -36.39 -13.15
CA SER A 82 -30.81 -37.71 -13.60
C SER A 82 -30.45 -38.70 -12.49
N LEU A 83 -30.46 -38.29 -11.21
CA LEU A 83 -29.84 -39.07 -10.12
C LEU A 83 -30.80 -39.72 -9.10
N ALA A 84 -32.13 -39.63 -9.27
CA ALA A 84 -33.15 -40.35 -8.49
C ALA A 84 -32.96 -40.35 -6.94
N LEU A 85 -32.31 -39.32 -6.39
CA LEU A 85 -32.04 -39.17 -4.96
C LEU A 85 -32.90 -38.02 -4.40
N THR A 86 -33.23 -38.08 -3.10
CA THR A 86 -34.01 -37.03 -2.43
C THR A 86 -33.26 -35.69 -2.53
N PRO A 87 -33.82 -34.69 -3.24
CA PRO A 87 -33.06 -33.51 -3.70
C PRO A 87 -32.46 -32.66 -2.58
N LEU A 88 -33.10 -32.65 -1.41
CA LEU A 88 -32.80 -31.72 -0.32
C LEU A 88 -31.56 -32.09 0.51
N GLY A 89 -31.34 -33.38 0.77
CA GLY A 89 -30.23 -33.83 1.64
C GLY A 89 -28.87 -33.73 0.97
N ILE A 90 -28.80 -34.15 -0.30
CA ILE A 90 -27.57 -34.11 -1.09
C ILE A 90 -27.18 -32.67 -1.39
N ALA A 91 -28.13 -31.82 -1.79
CA ALA A 91 -27.86 -30.41 -2.03
C ALA A 91 -27.22 -29.72 -0.81
N HIS A 92 -27.72 -30.01 0.39
CA HIS A 92 -27.19 -29.39 1.61
C HIS A 92 -25.74 -29.81 1.90
N ILE A 93 -25.40 -31.09 1.74
CA ILE A 93 -24.04 -31.60 1.96
C ILE A 93 -23.09 -31.05 0.88
N SER A 94 -23.50 -31.09 -0.38
CA SER A 94 -22.71 -30.59 -1.51
C SER A 94 -22.40 -29.08 -1.39
N ILE A 95 -23.37 -28.28 -0.95
CA ILE A 95 -23.19 -26.83 -0.73
C ILE A 95 -22.18 -26.56 0.38
N ASN A 96 -22.25 -27.30 1.49
CA ASN A 96 -21.29 -27.13 2.58
C ASN A 96 -19.87 -27.52 2.16
N VAL A 97 -19.70 -28.67 1.49
CA VAL A 97 -18.38 -29.09 0.98
C VAL A 97 -17.84 -28.07 -0.03
N ALA A 98 -18.69 -27.57 -0.93
CA ALA A 98 -18.34 -26.51 -1.86
C ALA A 98 -17.90 -25.22 -1.17
N TYR A 99 -18.55 -24.81 -0.07
CA TYR A 99 -18.13 -23.67 0.75
C TYR A 99 -16.68 -23.79 1.18
N PHE A 100 -16.35 -24.91 1.81
CA PHE A 100 -15.03 -25.14 2.37
C PHE A 100 -13.96 -25.23 1.29
N VAL A 101 -14.25 -25.93 0.19
CA VAL A 101 -13.32 -26.05 -0.95
C VAL A 101 -13.11 -24.69 -1.60
N GLY A 102 -14.17 -23.97 -1.94
CA GLY A 102 -14.10 -22.65 -2.57
C GLY A 102 -13.32 -21.65 -1.71
N LYS A 103 -13.64 -21.59 -0.41
CA LYS A 103 -12.91 -20.73 0.55
C LYS A 103 -11.43 -21.09 0.61
N LYS A 104 -11.07 -22.38 0.61
CA LYS A 104 -9.68 -22.85 0.63
C LYS A 104 -8.93 -22.48 -0.65
N VAL A 105 -9.56 -22.65 -1.81
CA VAL A 105 -8.98 -22.29 -3.12
C VAL A 105 -8.72 -20.78 -3.19
N ILE A 106 -9.71 -19.97 -2.83
CA ILE A 106 -9.59 -18.50 -2.84
C ILE A 106 -8.52 -18.04 -1.84
N GLY A 107 -8.46 -18.64 -0.65
CA GLY A 107 -7.41 -18.37 0.33
C GLY A 107 -6.01 -18.70 -0.19
N ASN A 108 -5.85 -19.81 -0.92
CA ASN A 108 -4.57 -20.16 -1.54
C ASN A 108 -4.17 -19.17 -2.65
N ILE A 109 -5.13 -18.71 -3.46
CA ILE A 109 -4.88 -17.68 -4.48
C ILE A 109 -4.47 -16.36 -3.82
N ALA A 110 -5.16 -15.95 -2.75
CA ALA A 110 -4.83 -14.75 -2.00
C ALA A 110 -3.42 -14.84 -1.41
N ARG A 111 -3.06 -15.98 -0.78
CA ARG A 111 -1.71 -16.23 -0.26
C ARG A 111 -0.65 -16.15 -1.35
N SER A 112 -0.86 -16.83 -2.48
CA SER A 112 0.10 -16.80 -3.60
C SER A 112 0.31 -15.38 -4.15
N ARG A 113 -0.74 -14.56 -4.21
CA ARG A 113 -0.62 -13.15 -4.61
C ARG A 113 0.12 -12.32 -3.57
N ALA A 114 -0.15 -12.53 -2.28
CA ALA A 114 0.57 -11.86 -1.20
C ALA A 114 2.07 -12.22 -1.20
N GLU A 115 2.42 -13.49 -1.46
CA GLU A 115 3.81 -13.94 -1.61
C GLU A 115 4.50 -13.25 -2.79
N LYS A 116 3.84 -13.18 -3.96
CA LYS A 116 4.38 -12.47 -5.13
C LYS A 116 4.58 -10.98 -4.85
N PHE A 117 3.60 -10.33 -4.21
CA PHE A 117 3.71 -8.95 -3.76
C PHE A 117 4.91 -8.76 -2.82
N ASN A 118 5.04 -9.62 -1.81
CA ASN A 118 6.12 -9.57 -0.83
C ASN A 118 7.50 -9.72 -1.50
N ASN A 119 7.64 -10.68 -2.41
CA ASN A 119 8.88 -10.93 -3.13
C ASN A 119 9.28 -9.76 -4.03
N ALA A 120 8.31 -9.15 -4.73
CA ALA A 120 8.54 -7.99 -5.58
C ALA A 120 9.03 -6.79 -4.76
N VAL A 121 8.33 -6.48 -3.66
CA VAL A 121 8.70 -5.37 -2.77
C VAL A 121 10.05 -5.60 -2.09
N ASN A 122 10.28 -6.78 -1.53
CA ASN A 122 11.55 -7.10 -0.87
C ASN A 122 12.73 -7.12 -1.84
N GLY A 123 12.51 -7.53 -3.10
CA GLY A 123 13.52 -7.44 -4.16
C GLY A 123 13.94 -5.99 -4.46
N LEU A 124 12.99 -5.06 -4.43
CA LEU A 124 13.27 -3.63 -4.58
C LEU A 124 13.96 -3.05 -3.34
N PHE A 125 13.49 -3.42 -2.14
CA PHE A 125 14.10 -2.95 -0.88
C PHE A 125 15.52 -3.47 -0.70
N ALA A 126 15.82 -4.70 -1.12
CA ALA A 126 17.19 -5.21 -1.12
C ALA A 126 18.14 -4.33 -1.94
N GLN A 127 17.68 -3.77 -3.07
CA GLN A 127 18.48 -2.87 -3.90
C GLN A 127 18.68 -1.49 -3.24
N TYR A 128 17.62 -0.93 -2.64
CA TYR A 128 17.73 0.31 -1.88
C TYR A 128 18.66 0.14 -0.68
N ASN A 129 18.47 -0.93 0.09
CA ASN A 129 19.28 -1.24 1.26
C ASN A 129 20.73 -1.54 0.88
N GLN A 130 21.04 -2.16 -0.25
CA GLN A 130 22.43 -2.32 -0.69
C GLN A 130 23.09 -0.98 -1.02
N ARG A 131 22.35 -0.06 -1.63
CA ARG A 131 22.85 1.28 -1.98
C ARG A 131 22.95 2.20 -0.75
N GLU A 132 22.05 2.06 0.20
CA GLU A 132 21.81 3.00 1.30
C GLU A 132 22.14 2.42 2.69
N ASN A 133 22.62 1.17 2.78
CA ASN A 133 22.74 0.29 3.98
C ASN A 133 23.26 0.97 5.27
N SER A 134 24.13 1.97 5.11
CA SER A 134 24.71 2.70 6.23
C SER A 134 23.76 3.74 6.82
N THR A 135 22.81 4.26 6.05
CA THR A 135 22.02 5.44 6.41
C THR A 135 20.53 5.14 6.48
N ALA A 136 20.02 4.20 5.68
CA ALA A 136 18.62 3.78 5.75
C ALA A 136 18.39 2.31 5.42
N ASN A 137 17.32 1.78 6.02
CA ASN A 137 16.86 0.41 5.86
C ASN A 137 15.35 0.40 5.59
N TRP A 138 14.98 -0.05 4.40
CA TRP A 138 13.63 -0.24 3.92
C TRP A 138 13.15 -1.65 4.24
N ASN A 139 11.99 -1.78 4.88
CA ASN A 139 11.41 -3.07 5.23
C ASN A 139 9.89 -3.08 5.03
N LEU A 140 9.32 -4.22 4.64
CA LEU A 140 7.89 -4.43 4.53
C LEU A 140 7.38 -5.18 5.77
N VAL A 141 6.40 -4.61 6.47
CA VAL A 141 5.81 -5.18 7.68
C VAL A 141 4.32 -5.37 7.51
N TRP A 142 3.82 -6.56 7.87
CA TRP A 142 2.40 -6.85 7.93
C TRP A 142 1.92 -6.72 9.37
N ARG A 143 0.88 -5.90 9.60
CA ARG A 143 0.27 -5.68 10.91
C ARG A 143 -1.20 -6.07 10.90
N SER A 144 -1.66 -6.69 11.98
CA SER A 144 -3.09 -6.86 12.23
C SER A 144 -3.63 -5.59 12.88
N VAL A 145 -4.53 -4.90 12.19
CA VAL A 145 -5.15 -3.65 12.67
C VAL A 145 -6.63 -3.87 12.89
N ILE A 146 -7.16 -3.34 13.99
CA ILE A 146 -8.60 -3.33 14.24
C ILE A 146 -9.25 -2.41 13.22
N THR A 147 -10.17 -2.94 12.42
CA THR A 147 -10.86 -2.14 11.40
C THR A 147 -12.21 -1.61 11.90
N HIS A 148 -13.01 -2.47 12.53
CA HIS A 148 -14.34 -2.12 13.04
C HIS A 148 -14.80 -3.11 14.11
N TYR A 149 -15.88 -2.78 14.81
CA TYR A 149 -16.52 -3.67 15.78
C TYR A 149 -17.84 -4.20 15.24
N THR A 150 -18.06 -5.52 15.36
CA THR A 150 -19.39 -6.12 15.17
C THR A 150 -20.14 -6.04 16.50
N ILE A 151 -21.25 -5.31 16.52
CA ILE A 151 -22.11 -5.19 17.71
C ILE A 151 -23.34 -6.07 17.51
N LYS A 152 -23.56 -7.02 18.43
CA LYS A 152 -24.77 -7.85 18.49
C LYS A 152 -25.54 -7.52 19.76
N MET A 153 -26.75 -6.99 19.61
CA MET A 153 -27.65 -6.71 20.74
C MET A 153 -28.81 -7.70 20.74
N LYS A 154 -29.15 -8.23 21.91
CA LYS A 154 -30.36 -9.01 22.16
C LYS A 154 -31.14 -8.35 23.28
N ALA A 155 -32.38 -7.96 23.00
CA ALA A 155 -33.34 -7.56 24.02
C ALA A 155 -34.11 -8.82 24.47
N SER A 156 -34.12 -9.08 25.77
CA SER A 156 -35.01 -10.08 26.38
C SER A 156 -36.40 -9.47 26.57
N LEU A 157 -37.45 -10.28 26.54
CA LEU A 157 -38.84 -9.86 26.83
C LEU A 157 -38.98 -9.18 28.21
N ASP A 158 -38.05 -9.47 29.12
CA ASP A 158 -37.96 -8.94 30.49
C ASP A 158 -37.31 -7.54 30.56
N GLY A 159 -37.14 -6.85 29.42
CA GLY A 159 -36.54 -5.51 29.34
C GLY A 159 -35.01 -5.47 29.47
N LYS A 160 -34.35 -6.62 29.68
CA LYS A 160 -32.88 -6.70 29.77
C LYS A 160 -32.25 -6.71 28.38
N ILE A 161 -31.34 -5.76 28.13
CA ILE A 161 -30.55 -5.71 26.90
C ILE A 161 -29.17 -6.33 27.18
N LYS A 162 -28.82 -7.38 26.43
CA LYS A 162 -27.46 -7.95 26.40
C LYS A 162 -26.79 -7.61 25.08
N GLY A 163 -25.70 -6.86 25.14
CA GLY A 163 -24.84 -6.57 23.99
C GLY A 163 -23.56 -7.41 24.02
N LYS A 164 -23.07 -7.79 22.84
CA LYS A 164 -21.70 -8.28 22.63
C LYS A 164 -21.05 -7.45 21.52
N ALA A 165 -19.93 -6.81 21.84
CA ALA A 165 -19.05 -6.20 20.84
C ALA A 165 -17.89 -7.16 20.56
N THR A 166 -17.63 -7.46 19.29
CA THR A 166 -16.50 -8.27 18.84
C THR A 166 -15.64 -7.43 17.89
N PRO A 167 -14.35 -7.19 18.19
CA PRO A 167 -13.46 -6.50 17.26
C PRO A 167 -13.20 -7.37 16.02
N ASN A 168 -13.17 -6.72 14.85
CA ASN A 168 -12.73 -7.30 13.59
C ASN A 168 -11.35 -6.75 13.24
N TYR A 169 -10.49 -7.62 12.72
CA TYR A 169 -9.10 -7.30 12.36
C TYR A 169 -8.90 -7.51 10.87
N ALA A 170 -8.10 -6.65 10.25
CA ALA A 170 -7.59 -6.84 8.89
C ALA A 170 -6.06 -6.79 8.90
N GLU A 171 -5.46 -7.49 7.94
CA GLU A 171 -4.02 -7.41 7.67
C GLU A 171 -3.73 -6.17 6.83
N HIS A 172 -2.88 -5.29 7.34
CA HIS A 172 -2.41 -4.09 6.67
C HIS A 172 -0.91 -4.22 6.44
N ALA A 173 -0.45 -3.83 5.24
CA ALA A 173 0.97 -3.74 4.94
C ALA A 173 1.47 -2.31 5.16
N GLU A 174 2.68 -2.17 5.67
CA GLU A 174 3.35 -0.89 5.90
C GLU A 174 4.82 -1.02 5.47
N ILE A 175 5.37 0.04 4.89
CA ILE A 175 6.81 0.17 4.74
C ILE A 175 7.33 0.85 5.99
N VAL A 176 8.35 0.24 6.60
CA VAL A 176 9.12 0.83 7.68
C VAL A 176 10.46 1.24 7.11
N LEU A 177 10.71 2.54 7.08
CA LEU A 177 11.99 3.14 6.70
C LEU A 177 12.72 3.55 7.98
N GLU A 178 13.75 2.79 8.35
CA GLU A 178 14.58 3.07 9.51
C GLU A 178 15.81 3.88 9.07
N ILE A 179 16.02 5.05 9.65
CA ILE A 179 17.13 5.95 9.31
C ILE A 179 18.08 6.04 10.51
N ASN A 180 19.35 5.75 10.25
CA ASN A 180 20.39 5.78 11.26
C ASN A 180 21.04 7.17 11.35
N ASP A 181 20.57 7.99 12.31
CA ASP A 181 21.09 9.35 12.55
C ASP A 181 22.61 9.42 12.72
N ALA A 182 23.22 8.37 13.30
CA ALA A 182 24.67 8.37 13.57
C ALA A 182 25.53 8.53 12.30
N LEU A 183 24.95 8.28 11.12
CA LEU A 183 25.60 8.42 9.81
C LEU A 183 24.95 9.50 8.93
N SER A 184 23.75 9.99 9.28
CA SER A 184 23.07 11.09 8.61
C SER A 184 23.82 12.43 8.78
N ASP A 185 24.36 12.68 9.97
CA ASP A 185 25.19 13.88 10.23
C ASP A 185 26.57 13.82 9.52
N LEU A 186 27.05 12.61 9.20
CA LEU A 186 28.27 12.38 8.42
C LEU A 186 28.05 12.63 6.92
N THR A 187 26.86 12.34 6.40
CA THR A 187 26.46 12.63 5.01
C THR A 187 26.05 14.09 4.78
N ALA A 188 25.59 14.79 5.83
CA ALA A 188 25.36 16.24 5.81
C ALA A 188 26.63 17.07 5.53
N LYS A 189 27.84 16.45 5.57
CA LYS A 189 29.12 17.15 5.39
C LYS A 189 29.70 17.13 3.97
N THR A 190 29.07 16.49 2.99
CA THR A 190 29.65 16.35 1.62
C THR A 190 28.79 16.91 0.50
N VAL A 191 28.04 17.99 0.76
CA VAL A 191 27.59 18.91 -0.30
C VAL A 191 28.03 20.33 0.07
N ARG A 192 29.34 20.56 0.11
CA ARG A 192 29.87 21.88 -0.25
C ARG A 192 29.99 21.89 -1.76
N VAL A 193 28.96 22.42 -2.44
CA VAL A 193 29.15 22.89 -3.81
C VAL A 193 30.29 23.91 -3.75
N ASN A 194 31.35 23.67 -4.54
CA ASN A 194 32.43 24.63 -4.75
C ASN A 194 31.82 25.89 -5.38
N LEU A 195 31.44 26.86 -4.55
CA LEU A 195 31.21 28.24 -4.95
C LEU A 195 32.57 28.90 -5.17
N ALA A 196 33.26 28.53 -6.23
CA ALA A 196 34.42 29.25 -6.73
C ALA A 196 34.65 28.93 -8.21
N SER A 197 34.00 29.69 -9.08
CA SER A 197 34.67 30.48 -10.14
C SER A 197 33.66 30.92 -11.17
N GLU A 198 32.92 31.97 -10.86
CA GLU A 198 32.68 33.00 -11.86
C GLU A 198 32.75 34.35 -11.13
N VAL A 199 33.98 34.79 -10.90
CA VAL A 199 34.27 36.21 -10.75
C VAL A 199 33.92 36.82 -12.11
N VAL A 200 32.65 37.17 -12.29
CA VAL A 200 32.25 38.08 -13.35
C VAL A 200 32.76 39.45 -12.93
N SER A 201 33.94 39.78 -13.45
CA SER A 201 34.49 41.14 -13.49
C SER A 201 33.43 42.08 -14.04
N HIS A 202 32.71 42.79 -13.17
CA HIS A 202 31.96 43.98 -13.54
C HIS A 202 32.85 45.20 -13.28
N SER A 203 33.52 45.62 -14.36
CA SER A 203 34.10 46.96 -14.47
C SER A 203 32.98 48.00 -14.41
N PRO A 204 33.11 49.10 -13.65
CA PRO A 204 32.12 50.16 -13.60
C PRO A 204 32.23 50.99 -14.89
N HIS A 205 31.32 50.77 -15.84
CA HIS A 205 31.15 51.70 -16.95
C HIS A 205 30.61 53.03 -16.40
N GLN A 206 31.43 54.05 -16.62
CA GLN A 206 31.17 55.46 -16.39
C GLN A 206 29.83 55.88 -17.01
N ILE A 207 29.02 56.57 -16.21
CA ILE A 207 27.93 57.40 -16.69
C ILE A 207 28.57 58.61 -17.39
N ALA A 208 28.65 58.57 -18.71
CA ALA A 208 28.97 59.75 -19.52
C ALA A 208 27.72 60.62 -19.63
N VAL A 209 27.74 61.76 -18.96
CA VAL A 209 26.79 62.86 -19.11
C VAL A 209 27.10 63.56 -20.44
N SER A 210 26.19 63.48 -21.40
CA SER A 210 26.27 64.23 -22.65
C SER A 210 25.62 65.60 -22.47
N THR A 211 26.42 66.63 -22.17
CA THR A 211 26.02 68.03 -22.40
C THR A 211 26.30 68.39 -23.85
N SER A 212 25.22 68.56 -24.64
CA SER A 212 25.27 69.21 -25.96
C SER A 212 24.69 70.61 -25.82
N THR A 213 25.57 71.61 -25.75
CA THR A 213 25.27 73.00 -26.05
C THR A 213 26.05 73.37 -27.30
N ALA A 214 25.36 73.59 -28.40
CA ALA A 214 25.88 74.29 -29.55
C ALA A 214 24.96 75.48 -29.83
N TYR A 215 25.56 76.67 -29.75
CA TYR A 215 24.99 77.94 -30.19
C TYR A 215 24.76 77.91 -31.71
N ASN A 216 23.55 78.30 -32.13
CA ASN A 216 23.29 79.46 -33.00
C ASN A 216 21.82 79.84 -32.90
#